data_AF-A0A7J2YK43-F1
#
_entry.id   AF-A0A7J2YK43-F1
#
_cell.length_a   1.000
_cell.length_b   1.000
_cell.length_c   1.000
_cell.angle_alpha   90.00
_cell.angle_beta   90.00
_cell.angle_gamma   90.00
#
_symmetry.space_group_name_H-M   'P 1'
#
loop_
_entity.id
_entity.type
_entity.pdbx_description
1 polymer ?
#
loop_
_entity_poly.entity_id
_entity_poly.type
_entity_poly.pdbx_seq_one_letter_code
_entity_poly.pdbx_strand_id
1 'polypeptide(L)'
;MNIVVAGFGTVGQNLAQLLLTHREFLRKAYGLVVKVVAVVDSKGAAVSQRGLDLDLVLRCKREHGTVAKVPSAGCEMNLLEVVQSVEADVLIEATHTNLRDGEPGMTHVIKALQLGLNVVTVNKGPLALAMPMLKEMAEHRKLALRFSGTVGGGLPVLAFAKECSKGDRAVKVEGILNGTTNYILTR
;
A
#
# COMPACT_ATOMS: atom_id res chain seq x y z
N MET A 1 -7.47 -4.75 13.05
CA MET A 1 -7.33 -4.70 11.59
C MET A 1 -6.03 -5.38 11.21
N ASN A 2 -6.11 -6.44 10.42
CA ASN A 2 -4.98 -7.21 9.91
C ASN A 2 -4.63 -6.71 8.50
N ILE A 3 -3.35 -6.43 8.25
CA ILE A 3 -2.90 -5.91 6.96
C ILE A 3 -1.76 -6.74 6.38
N VAL A 4 -1.74 -6.84 5.05
CA VAL A 4 -0.63 -7.36 4.25
C VAL A 4 0.05 -6.20 3.54
N VAL A 5 1.38 -6.16 3.53
CA VAL A 5 2.15 -5.13 2.81
C VAL A 5 2.89 -5.77 1.65
N ALA A 6 2.49 -5.46 0.42
CA ALA A 6 3.19 -5.83 -0.80
C ALA A 6 4.18 -4.74 -1.20
N GLY A 7 5.46 -5.10 -1.31
CA GLY A 7 6.53 -4.17 -1.61
C GLY A 7 7.10 -3.54 -0.33
N PHE A 8 8.30 -3.98 0.05
CA PHE A 8 9.00 -3.49 1.24
C PHE A 8 10.24 -2.64 0.92
N GLY A 9 10.10 -1.76 -0.08
CA GLY A 9 11.07 -0.70 -0.37
C GLY A 9 10.89 0.50 0.56
N THR A 10 11.24 1.71 0.08
CA THR A 10 11.15 2.94 0.87
C THR A 10 9.77 3.17 1.47
N VAL A 11 8.70 3.07 0.67
CA VAL A 11 7.33 3.33 1.16
C VAL A 11 6.88 2.29 2.19
N GLY A 12 7.04 1.00 1.89
CA GLY A 12 6.66 -0.08 2.81
C GLY A 12 7.40 -0.02 4.16
N GLN A 13 8.70 0.29 4.14
CA GLN A 13 9.49 0.45 5.36
C GLN A 13 9.08 1.69 6.17
N ASN A 14 8.84 2.83 5.52
CA ASN A 14 8.36 4.03 6.20
C ASN A 14 6.96 3.83 6.80
N LEU A 15 6.07 3.10 6.10
CA LEU A 15 4.77 2.72 6.66
C LEU A 15 4.94 1.88 7.93
N ALA A 16 5.80 0.86 7.90
CA ALA A 16 6.07 0.03 9.08
C ALA A 16 6.61 0.88 10.26
N GLN A 17 7.52 1.82 9.98
CA GLN A 17 8.03 2.74 10.99
C GLN A 17 6.94 3.65 11.55
N LEU A 18 6.07 4.21 10.70
CA LEU A 18 4.95 5.05 11.13
C LEU A 18 3.95 4.26 12.00
N LEU A 19 3.67 3.01 11.64
CA LEU A 19 2.79 2.15 12.44
C LEU A 19 3.38 1.85 13.82
N LEU A 20 4.70 1.69 13.93
CA LEU A 20 5.39 1.57 15.22
C LEU A 20 5.30 2.86 16.02
N THR A 21 5.72 3.99 15.42
CA THR A 21 5.80 5.29 16.09
C THR A 21 4.43 5.78 16.55
N HIS A 22 3.38 5.58 15.75
CA HIS A 22 2.04 6.11 16.04
C HIS A 22 1.08 5.08 16.63
N ARG A 23 1.56 3.89 17.02
CA ARG A 23 0.71 2.80 17.53
C ARG A 23 -0.22 3.25 18.67
N GLU A 24 0.34 3.93 19.67
CA GLU A 24 -0.42 4.39 20.83
C GLU A 24 -1.43 5.48 20.48
N PHE A 25 -1.06 6.38 19.57
CA PHE A 25 -1.96 7.43 19.08
C PHE A 25 -3.14 6.82 18.32
N LEU A 26 -2.89 5.90 17.38
CA LEU A 26 -3.93 5.21 16.62
C LEU A 26 -4.91 4.47 17.53
N ARG A 27 -4.40 3.82 18.58
CA ARG A 27 -5.21 3.13 19.57
C ARG A 27 -6.06 4.10 20.39
N LYS A 28 -5.48 5.19 20.92
CA LYS A 28 -6.19 6.12 21.82
C LYS A 28 -7.19 7.02 21.09
N ALA A 29 -6.82 7.54 19.93
CA ALA A 29 -7.66 8.51 19.20
C ALA A 29 -8.75 7.83 18.36
N TYR A 30 -8.49 6.62 17.84
CA TYR A 30 -9.38 5.96 16.87
C TYR A 30 -9.79 4.54 17.26
N GLY A 31 -9.34 4.02 18.41
CA GLY A 31 -9.57 2.62 18.78
C GLY A 31 -8.89 1.63 17.83
N LEU A 32 -7.95 2.08 16.99
CA LEU A 32 -7.42 1.30 15.89
C LEU A 32 -6.17 0.53 16.32
N VAL A 33 -6.29 -0.81 16.32
CA VAL A 33 -5.14 -1.71 16.47
C VAL A 33 -4.84 -2.34 15.11
N VAL A 34 -3.70 -1.95 14.54
CA VAL A 34 -3.20 -2.48 13.27
C VAL A 34 -2.21 -3.60 13.54
N LYS A 35 -2.42 -4.75 12.91
CA LYS A 35 -1.49 -5.88 12.92
C LYS A 35 -1.01 -6.12 11.50
N VAL A 36 0.30 -6.06 11.29
CA VAL A 36 0.89 -6.46 10.01
C VAL A 36 1.09 -7.96 10.05
N VAL A 37 0.24 -8.72 9.35
CA VAL A 37 0.27 -10.19 9.37
C VAL A 37 1.20 -10.75 8.30
N ALA A 38 1.47 -9.99 7.25
CA ALA A 38 2.48 -10.34 6.27
C ALA A 38 3.14 -9.12 5.62
N VAL A 39 4.39 -9.29 5.23
CA VAL A 39 5.16 -8.35 4.41
C VAL A 39 5.80 -9.13 3.28
N VAL A 40 5.69 -8.65 2.05
CA VAL A 40 6.21 -9.30 0.85
C VAL A 40 7.16 -8.35 0.12
N ASP A 41 8.32 -8.85 -0.31
CA ASP A 41 9.20 -8.16 -1.23
C ASP A 41 9.57 -9.02 -2.44
N SER A 42 10.48 -8.55 -3.29
CA SER A 42 10.83 -9.24 -4.53
C SER A 42 11.55 -10.58 -4.35
N LYS A 43 11.95 -10.94 -3.11
CA LYS A 43 12.70 -12.16 -2.81
C LYS A 43 11.95 -13.12 -1.87
N GLY A 44 10.74 -12.78 -1.45
CA GLY A 44 9.89 -13.63 -0.61
C GLY A 44 9.08 -12.83 0.41
N ALA A 45 8.68 -13.48 1.50
CA ALA A 45 7.74 -12.92 2.47
C ALA A 45 8.16 -13.19 3.92
N ALA A 46 7.64 -12.37 4.82
CA ALA A 46 7.55 -12.67 6.25
C ALA A 46 6.07 -12.77 6.62
N VAL A 47 5.68 -13.84 7.33
CA VAL A 47 4.28 -14.14 7.65
C VAL A 47 4.13 -14.52 9.13
N SER A 48 3.13 -13.92 9.79
CA SER A 48 2.71 -14.26 11.16
C SER A 48 1.26 -13.86 11.38
N GLN A 49 0.36 -14.84 11.53
CA GLN A 49 -1.07 -14.59 11.80
C GLN A 49 -1.31 -13.85 13.13
N ARG A 50 -0.35 -13.94 14.07
CA ARG A 50 -0.40 -13.22 15.35
C ARG A 50 0.04 -11.75 15.22
N GLY A 51 0.59 -11.37 14.07
CA GLY A 51 1.27 -10.11 13.81
C GLY A 51 2.78 -10.27 13.80
N LEU A 52 3.44 -9.54 12.90
CA LEU A 52 4.90 -9.48 12.79
C LEU A 52 5.48 -8.47 13.80
N ASP A 53 6.67 -8.80 14.31
CA ASP A 53 7.54 -7.82 14.97
C ASP A 53 8.16 -6.92 13.89
N LEU A 54 7.64 -5.70 13.76
CA LEU A 54 8.06 -4.77 12.72
C LEU A 54 9.51 -4.27 12.92
N ASP A 55 10.00 -4.18 14.15
CA ASP A 55 11.40 -3.82 14.41
C ASP A 55 12.35 -4.92 13.92
N LEU A 56 11.97 -6.18 14.12
CA LEU A 56 12.71 -7.32 13.56
C LEU A 56 12.64 -7.34 12.02
N VAL A 57 11.47 -7.14 11.43
CA VAL A 57 11.29 -7.11 9.97
C VAL A 57 12.12 -5.99 9.33
N LEU A 58 12.11 -4.79 9.90
CA LEU A 58 12.90 -3.65 9.43
C LEU A 58 14.41 -3.91 9.54
N ARG A 59 14.88 -4.45 10.66
CA ARG A 59 16.29 -4.85 10.82
C ARG A 59 16.71 -5.89 9.80
N CYS A 60 15.95 -6.98 9.67
CA CYS A 60 16.22 -8.03 8.70
C CYS A 60 16.27 -7.49 7.26
N LYS A 61 15.33 -6.62 6.89
CA LYS A 61 15.32 -6.02 5.55
C LYS A 61 16.59 -5.19 5.28
N ARG A 62 17.08 -4.45 6.27
CA ARG A 62 18.32 -3.65 6.15
C ARG A 62 19.56 -4.53 6.07
N GLU A 63 19.65 -5.55 6.91
CA GLU A 63 20.84 -6.42 7.02
C GLU A 63 20.96 -7.42 5.86
N HIS A 64 19.84 -7.96 5.40
CA HIS A 64 19.81 -9.04 4.42
C HIS A 64 19.23 -8.66 3.06
N GLY A 65 18.69 -7.45 2.93
CA GLY A 65 18.03 -6.99 1.71
C GLY A 65 16.70 -7.68 1.41
N THR A 66 16.20 -8.56 2.27
CA THR A 66 14.90 -9.21 2.14
C THR A 66 14.22 -9.51 3.48
N VAL A 67 12.88 -9.52 3.47
CA VAL A 67 12.05 -9.99 4.59
C VAL A 67 11.96 -11.52 4.66
N ALA A 68 12.33 -12.25 3.61
CA ALA A 68 12.31 -13.72 3.59
C ALA A 68 13.28 -14.36 4.62
N LYS A 69 14.21 -13.60 5.17
CA LYS A 69 15.17 -14.05 6.20
C LYS A 69 14.74 -13.72 7.63
N VAL A 70 13.54 -13.19 7.83
CA VAL A 70 13.06 -12.87 9.19
C VAL A 70 12.99 -14.16 10.01
N PRO A 71 13.68 -14.25 11.16
CA PRO A 71 13.65 -15.46 11.98
C PRO A 71 12.23 -15.90 12.34
N SER A 72 11.92 -17.18 12.15
CA SER A 72 10.62 -17.80 12.46
C SER A 72 9.39 -17.28 11.68
N ALA A 73 9.55 -16.33 10.75
CA ALA A 73 8.46 -15.79 9.94
C ALA A 73 8.78 -15.74 8.44
N GLY A 74 10.06 -15.77 8.08
CA GLY A 74 10.54 -15.72 6.70
C GLY A 74 10.18 -16.98 5.89
N CYS A 75 9.74 -16.78 4.66
CA CYS A 75 9.38 -17.84 3.72
C CYS A 75 9.55 -17.37 2.26
N GLU A 76 9.57 -18.33 1.33
CA GLU A 76 9.74 -18.08 -0.11
C GLU A 76 8.40 -17.86 -0.84
N MET A 77 7.36 -17.45 -0.12
CA MET A 77 6.04 -17.20 -0.70
C MET A 77 6.01 -15.88 -1.47
N ASN A 78 5.30 -15.87 -2.60
CA ASN A 78 4.94 -14.66 -3.32
C ASN A 78 3.65 -14.03 -2.76
N LEU A 79 3.26 -12.85 -3.24
CA LEU A 79 2.10 -12.15 -2.69
C LEU A 79 0.80 -12.96 -2.85
N LEU A 80 0.58 -13.60 -3.99
CA LEU A 80 -0.66 -14.31 -4.27
C LEU A 80 -0.85 -15.48 -3.32
N GLU A 81 0.23 -16.20 -3.02
CA GLU A 81 0.24 -17.27 -2.04
C GLU A 81 0.00 -16.72 -0.62
N VAL A 82 0.64 -15.59 -0.27
CA VAL A 82 0.49 -14.96 1.05
C VAL A 82 -0.95 -14.51 1.30
N VAL A 83 -1.58 -13.81 0.36
CA VAL A 83 -2.97 -13.32 0.56
C VAL A 83 -3.99 -14.45 0.61
N GLN A 84 -3.63 -15.66 0.18
CA GLN A 84 -4.45 -16.87 0.31
C GLN A 84 -4.19 -17.64 1.61
N SER A 85 -3.04 -17.44 2.25
CA SER A 85 -2.63 -18.19 3.44
C SER A 85 -2.88 -17.46 4.77
N VAL A 86 -3.24 -16.18 4.73
CA VAL A 86 -3.45 -15.34 5.92
C VAL A 86 -4.84 -14.71 5.94
N GLU A 87 -5.38 -14.50 7.13
CA GLU A 87 -6.60 -13.69 7.28
C GLU A 87 -6.22 -12.22 7.41
N ALA A 88 -6.52 -11.45 6.37
CA ALA A 88 -6.24 -10.01 6.32
C ALA A 88 -7.47 -9.21 5.86
N ASP A 89 -7.58 -7.99 6.36
CA ASP A 89 -8.67 -7.06 6.03
C ASP A 89 -8.28 -6.13 4.87
N VAL A 90 -6.97 -5.84 4.74
CA VAL A 90 -6.44 -4.83 3.83
C VAL A 90 -5.13 -5.30 3.20
N LEU A 91 -5.02 -5.16 1.88
CA LEU A 91 -3.75 -5.15 1.16
C LEU A 91 -3.25 -3.71 1.01
N ILE A 92 -2.03 -3.46 1.48
CA ILE A 92 -1.24 -2.28 1.12
C ILE A 92 -0.33 -2.63 -0.05
N GLU A 93 -0.56 -2.00 -1.20
CA GLU A 93 0.18 -2.28 -2.43
C GLU A 93 1.16 -1.13 -2.72
N ALA A 94 2.44 -1.41 -2.50
CA ALA A 94 3.56 -0.48 -2.60
C ALA A 94 4.73 -1.07 -3.42
N THR A 95 4.41 -1.92 -4.40
CA THR A 95 5.41 -2.43 -5.34
C THR A 95 5.79 -1.36 -6.37
N HIS A 96 6.83 -1.66 -7.16
CA HIS A 96 7.33 -0.74 -8.16
C HIS A 96 6.27 -0.46 -9.23
N THR A 97 6.32 0.73 -9.81
CA THR A 97 5.40 1.14 -10.86
C THR A 97 5.89 0.67 -12.22
N ASN A 98 5.05 -0.06 -12.93
CA ASN A 98 5.20 -0.39 -14.33
C ASN A 98 4.03 0.21 -15.11
N LEU A 99 4.31 1.16 -16.02
CA LEU A 99 3.28 1.84 -16.80
C LEU A 99 2.98 1.14 -18.13
N ARG A 100 3.71 0.08 -18.47
CA ARG A 100 3.50 -0.69 -19.71
C ARG A 100 2.28 -1.60 -19.60
N ASP A 101 2.22 -2.37 -18.53
CA ASP A 101 1.17 -3.37 -18.28
C ASP A 101 0.59 -3.31 -16.86
N GLY A 102 1.16 -2.50 -15.97
CA GLY A 102 0.69 -2.37 -14.59
C GLY A 102 1.17 -3.47 -13.66
N GLU A 103 1.95 -4.45 -14.13
CA GLU A 103 2.37 -5.61 -13.33
C GLU A 103 3.59 -5.31 -12.45
N PRO A 104 3.68 -5.93 -11.25
CA PRO A 104 2.75 -6.92 -10.70
C PRO A 104 1.53 -6.29 -9.97
N GLY A 105 1.50 -4.97 -9.86
CA GLY A 105 0.46 -4.23 -9.12
C GLY A 105 -0.95 -4.53 -9.60
N MET A 106 -1.15 -4.73 -10.91
CA MET A 106 -2.46 -5.01 -11.50
C MET A 106 -3.00 -6.33 -10.96
N THR A 107 -2.21 -7.39 -11.06
CA THR A 107 -2.56 -8.71 -10.53
C THR A 107 -2.78 -8.65 -9.01
N HIS A 108 -1.95 -7.90 -8.28
CA HIS A 108 -2.09 -7.75 -6.83
C HIS A 108 -3.43 -7.14 -6.42
N VAL A 109 -3.81 -6.01 -7.03
CA VAL A 109 -5.07 -5.32 -6.70
C VAL A 109 -6.27 -6.18 -7.07
N ILE A 110 -6.29 -6.77 -8.27
CA ILE A 110 -7.40 -7.63 -8.72
C ILE A 110 -7.55 -8.83 -7.77
N LYS A 111 -6.45 -9.52 -7.45
CA LYS A 111 -6.51 -10.70 -6.59
C LYS A 111 -7.01 -10.36 -5.19
N ALA A 112 -6.54 -9.26 -4.59
CA ALA A 112 -7.00 -8.82 -3.28
C ALA A 112 -8.51 -8.51 -3.27
N LEU A 113 -9.00 -7.79 -4.26
CA LEU A 113 -10.44 -7.51 -4.38
C LEU A 113 -11.25 -8.79 -4.61
N GLN A 114 -10.76 -9.75 -5.39
CA GLN A 114 -11.41 -11.07 -5.56
C GLN A 114 -11.54 -11.83 -4.25
N LEU A 115 -10.52 -11.73 -3.38
CA LEU A 115 -10.46 -12.38 -2.07
C LEU A 115 -11.22 -11.61 -0.97
N GLY A 116 -11.82 -10.46 -1.28
CA GLY A 116 -12.59 -9.69 -0.30
C GLY A 116 -11.76 -8.71 0.54
N LEU A 117 -10.52 -8.42 0.15
CA LEU A 117 -9.66 -7.47 0.86
C LEU A 117 -9.90 -6.06 0.35
N ASN A 118 -9.88 -5.09 1.26
CA ASN A 118 -9.73 -3.68 0.88
C ASN A 118 -8.32 -3.45 0.32
N VAL A 119 -8.17 -2.47 -0.56
CA VAL A 119 -6.87 -2.16 -1.17
C VAL A 119 -6.51 -0.70 -0.94
N VAL A 120 -5.29 -0.47 -0.45
CA VAL A 120 -4.64 0.84 -0.43
C VAL A 120 -3.39 0.74 -1.30
N THR A 121 -3.33 1.46 -2.42
CA THR A 121 -2.17 1.41 -3.32
C THR A 121 -1.46 2.76 -3.44
N VAL A 122 -0.14 2.71 -3.54
CA VAL A 122 0.70 3.84 -3.95
C VAL A 122 1.29 3.62 -5.35
N ASN A 123 0.92 2.53 -6.02
CA ASN A 123 1.36 2.20 -7.37
C ASN A 123 0.45 2.86 -8.40
N LYS A 124 1.05 3.62 -9.32
CA LYS A 124 0.32 4.35 -10.35
C LYS A 124 -0.06 3.48 -11.54
N GLY A 125 0.65 2.37 -11.78
CA GLY A 125 0.48 1.52 -12.96
C GLY A 125 -0.96 0.99 -13.12
N PRO A 126 -1.50 0.28 -12.11
CA PRO A 126 -2.85 -0.28 -12.18
C PRO A 126 -3.93 0.78 -12.39
N LEU A 127 -3.78 1.92 -11.72
CA LEU A 127 -4.72 3.03 -11.81
C LEU A 127 -4.65 3.74 -13.16
N ALA A 128 -3.44 3.97 -13.68
CA ALA A 128 -3.25 4.62 -14.98
C ALA A 128 -3.86 3.82 -16.12
N LEU A 129 -3.79 2.48 -16.04
CA LEU A 129 -4.23 1.59 -17.11
C LEU A 129 -5.69 1.13 -16.96
N ALA A 130 -6.20 0.98 -15.72
CA ALA A 130 -7.49 0.33 -15.50
C ALA A 130 -8.32 0.88 -14.33
N MET A 131 -8.14 2.15 -13.92
CA MET A 131 -8.89 2.72 -12.79
C MET A 131 -10.42 2.52 -12.86
N PRO A 132 -11.12 2.74 -13.99
CA PRO A 132 -12.57 2.54 -14.04
C PRO A 132 -12.98 1.12 -13.67
N MET A 133 -12.34 0.11 -14.29
CA MET A 133 -12.58 -1.30 -14.01
C MET A 133 -12.28 -1.66 -12.55
N LEU A 134 -11.15 -1.20 -12.01
CA LEU A 134 -10.77 -1.50 -10.62
C LEU A 134 -11.74 -0.87 -9.61
N LYS A 135 -12.26 0.33 -9.89
CA LYS A 135 -13.27 0.99 -9.05
C LYS A 135 -14.60 0.25 -9.09
N GLU A 136 -15.10 -0.06 -10.29
CA GLU A 136 -16.34 -0.80 -10.47
C GLU A 136 -16.29 -2.15 -9.75
N MET A 137 -15.17 -2.87 -9.87
CA MET A 137 -14.95 -4.13 -9.18
C MET A 137 -14.99 -3.99 -7.65
N ALA A 138 -14.34 -2.96 -7.10
CA ALA A 138 -14.36 -2.69 -5.66
C ALA A 138 -15.79 -2.32 -5.19
N GLU A 139 -16.51 -1.50 -5.94
CA GLU A 139 -17.89 -1.09 -5.64
C GLU A 139 -18.86 -2.27 -5.65
N HIS A 140 -18.82 -3.12 -6.68
CA HIS A 140 -19.66 -4.32 -6.78
C HIS A 140 -19.46 -5.28 -5.60
N ARG A 141 -18.25 -5.34 -5.07
CA ARG A 141 -17.89 -6.19 -3.92
C ARG A 141 -18.02 -5.48 -2.57
N LYS A 142 -18.43 -4.21 -2.55
CA LYS A 142 -18.52 -3.36 -1.36
C LYS A 142 -17.18 -3.24 -0.61
N LEU A 143 -16.08 -3.18 -1.36
CA LEU A 143 -14.72 -3.03 -0.86
C LEU A 143 -14.21 -1.61 -1.12
N ALA A 144 -13.27 -1.16 -0.29
CA ALA A 144 -12.60 0.12 -0.49
C ALA A 144 -11.35 -0.03 -1.36
N LEU A 145 -11.25 0.80 -2.40
CA LEU A 145 -10.02 1.06 -3.15
C LEU A 145 -9.55 2.49 -2.86
N ARG A 146 -8.41 2.63 -2.17
CA ARG A 146 -7.80 3.92 -1.80
C ARG A 146 -6.44 4.08 -2.46
N PHE A 147 -6.12 5.30 -2.88
CA PHE A 147 -4.92 5.56 -3.69
C PHE A 147 -4.35 6.98 -3.53
N SER A 148 -4.53 7.61 -2.37
CA SER A 148 -4.03 8.97 -2.12
C SER A 148 -2.52 9.10 -2.33
N GLY A 149 -1.74 8.08 -1.98
CA GLY A 149 -0.28 8.12 -2.16
C GLY A 149 0.20 8.07 -3.62
N THR A 150 -0.70 7.94 -4.61
CA THR A 150 -0.33 7.96 -6.04
C THR A 150 -0.17 9.36 -6.61
N VAL A 151 -0.68 10.39 -5.94
CA VAL A 151 -0.64 11.79 -6.38
C VAL A 151 -0.30 12.71 -5.21
N GLY A 152 0.59 13.69 -5.43
CA GLY A 152 0.97 14.67 -4.40
C GLY A 152 1.78 14.10 -3.22
N GLY A 153 2.08 12.79 -3.21
CA GLY A 153 2.84 12.15 -2.13
C GLY A 153 2.11 12.24 -0.79
N GLY A 154 2.63 13.06 0.12
CA GLY A 154 2.01 13.32 1.42
C GLY A 154 0.93 14.41 1.41
N LEU A 155 0.72 15.10 0.28
CA LEU A 155 -0.29 16.15 0.18
C LEU A 155 -1.71 15.55 0.09
N PRO A 156 -2.71 16.12 0.78
CA PRO A 156 -4.08 15.60 0.81
C PRO A 156 -4.87 15.93 -0.47
N VAL A 157 -4.27 15.77 -1.66
CA VAL A 157 -4.84 16.21 -2.95
C VAL A 157 -6.22 15.61 -3.21
N LEU A 158 -6.36 14.28 -3.09
CA LEU A 158 -7.63 13.60 -3.35
C LEU A 158 -8.67 13.87 -2.27
N ALA A 159 -8.24 13.99 -1.01
CA ALA A 159 -9.16 14.28 0.11
C ALA A 159 -9.72 15.70 -0.03
N PHE A 160 -8.86 16.68 -0.33
CA PHE A 160 -9.27 18.05 -0.62
C PHE A 160 -10.23 18.09 -1.81
N ALA A 161 -9.86 17.46 -2.93
CA ALA A 161 -10.71 17.42 -4.11
C ALA A 161 -12.06 16.74 -3.86
N LYS A 162 -12.14 15.74 -2.97
CA LYS A 162 -13.39 15.02 -2.70
C LYS A 162 -14.26 15.69 -1.64
N GLU A 163 -13.66 16.23 -0.59
CA GLU A 163 -14.39 16.71 0.59
C GLU A 163 -14.67 18.21 0.50
N CYS A 164 -13.71 19.00 0.04
CA CYS A 164 -13.85 20.46 -0.01
C CYS A 164 -14.62 20.95 -1.23
N SER A 165 -14.75 20.13 -2.29
CA SER A 165 -15.48 20.51 -3.51
C SER A 165 -16.92 20.00 -3.58
N LYS A 166 -17.47 19.39 -2.51
CA LYS A 166 -18.80 18.75 -2.57
C LYS A 166 -19.94 19.69 -2.96
N GLY A 167 -19.78 20.99 -2.72
CA GLY A 167 -20.73 22.03 -3.12
C GLY A 167 -20.30 22.83 -4.36
N ASP A 168 -19.11 22.59 -4.89
CA ASP A 168 -18.48 23.39 -5.94
C ASP A 168 -18.26 22.57 -7.22
N ARG A 169 -18.29 23.24 -8.37
CA ARG A 169 -17.87 22.63 -9.63
C ARG A 169 -16.41 22.96 -9.88
N ALA A 170 -15.53 21.95 -9.79
CA ALA A 170 -14.13 22.12 -10.17
C ALA A 170 -14.01 22.45 -11.67
N VAL A 171 -13.55 23.66 -11.99
CA VAL A 171 -13.37 24.12 -13.39
C VAL A 171 -11.94 23.92 -13.89
N LYS A 172 -10.94 23.93 -13.01
CA LYS A 172 -9.52 23.83 -13.35
C LYS A 172 -8.72 23.29 -12.16
N VAL A 173 -7.71 22.46 -12.44
CA VAL A 173 -6.71 22.02 -11.47
C VAL A 173 -5.33 22.26 -12.06
N GLU A 174 -4.49 23.01 -11.35
CA GLU A 174 -3.11 23.29 -11.73
C GLU A 174 -2.18 22.95 -10.57
N GLY A 175 -1.03 22.36 -10.87
CA GLY A 175 -0.04 22.03 -9.84
C GLY A 175 1.20 21.36 -10.39
N ILE A 176 2.28 21.44 -9.62
CA ILE A 176 3.55 20.76 -9.89
C ILE A 176 3.49 19.39 -9.21
N LEU A 177 3.27 18.34 -10.00
CA LEU A 177 3.03 16.98 -9.50
C LEU A 177 4.23 16.04 -9.66
N ASN A 178 5.35 16.55 -10.19
CA ASN A 178 6.60 15.82 -10.31
C ASN A 178 7.75 16.62 -9.69
N GLY A 179 8.19 16.19 -8.50
CA GLY A 179 9.26 16.85 -7.77
C GLY A 179 10.62 16.76 -8.48
N THR A 180 10.93 15.62 -9.10
CA THR A 180 12.22 15.40 -9.76
C THR A 180 12.40 16.30 -10.98
N THR A 181 11.41 16.34 -11.88
CA THR A 181 11.44 17.22 -13.06
C THR A 181 11.48 18.68 -12.63
N ASN A 182 10.70 19.07 -11.62
CA ASN A 182 10.74 20.45 -11.12
C ASN A 182 12.10 20.82 -10.55
N TYR A 183 12.74 19.91 -9.80
CA TYR A 183 14.09 20.11 -9.27
C TYR A 183 15.09 20.30 -10.42
N ILE A 184 15.05 19.43 -11.44
CA ILE A 184 15.92 19.51 -12.64
C ILE A 184 15.70 20.82 -13.41
N LEU A 185 14.47 21.33 -13.48
CA LEU A 185 14.18 22.58 -14.20
C LEU A 185 14.53 23.83 -13.40
N THR A 186 14.62 23.73 -12.07
CA THR A 186 14.90 24.87 -11.17
C THR A 186 16.40 25.04 -10.90
N ARG A 187 17.19 23.98 -11.06
CA ARG A 187 18.63 23.94 -10.77
C ARG A 187 19.44 23.76 -12.04
#